data_AF-A0A3L6Q0U5-F1
#
_entry.id   AF-A0A3L6Q0U5-F1
#
_cell.length_a   1.000
_cell.length_b   1.000
_cell.length_c   1.000
_cell.angle_alpha   90.00
_cell.angle_beta   90.00
_cell.angle_gamma   90.00
#
_symmetry.space_group_name_H-M   'P 1'
#
loop_
_entity.id
_entity.type
_entity.pdbx_description
1 polymer ?
#
loop_
_entity_poly.entity_id
_entity_poly.type
_entity_poly.pdbx_seq_one_letter_code
_entity_poly.pdbx_strand_id
1 'polypeptide(L)'
;MEVVQLLAVGLAVLVFLAARRRRSRHAHTTRPMPTVEVGDPDVARRLIVGQADSFSNHPNPPLAVDLDTGHPKTESVTSAPCGPYWRALRSNLTANVLHPSRLGRLVVPVQRGAAEALVADLRSATRRGAGGVVVAVRDGVYAAQGRLMALKGPGEPDTLAPLNQLFLVPDDN
;
A
#
# COMPACT_ATOMS: atom_id res chain seq x y z
N MET A 1 -11.49 -29.29 -48.59
CA MET A 1 -11.42 -29.94 -47.26
C MET A 1 -10.09 -29.63 -46.54
N GLU A 2 -8.95 -29.51 -47.24
CA GLU A 2 -7.65 -29.17 -46.62
C GLU A 2 -7.57 -27.80 -45.94
N VAL A 3 -8.08 -26.73 -46.57
CA VAL A 3 -7.97 -25.37 -46.00
C VAL A 3 -8.69 -25.26 -44.66
N VAL A 4 -9.85 -25.90 -44.52
CA VAL A 4 -10.63 -25.95 -43.27
C VAL A 4 -9.88 -26.74 -42.19
N GLN A 5 -9.19 -27.82 -42.57
CA GLN A 5 -8.37 -28.60 -41.64
C GLN A 5 -7.12 -27.82 -41.18
N LEU A 6 -6.45 -27.10 -42.08
CA LEU A 6 -5.29 -26.25 -41.74
C LEU A 6 -5.69 -25.11 -40.79
N LEU A 7 -6.84 -24.48 -41.03
CA LEU A 7 -7.38 -23.45 -40.14
C LEU A 7 -7.75 -24.02 -38.77
N ALA A 8 -8.37 -25.21 -38.72
CA ALA A 8 -8.72 -25.87 -37.46
C ALA A 8 -7.48 -26.24 -36.63
N VAL A 9 -6.42 -26.74 -37.28
CA VAL A 9 -5.14 -27.06 -36.62
C VAL A 9 -4.45 -25.78 -36.13
N GLY A 10 -4.43 -24.72 -36.95
CA GLY A 10 -3.88 -23.43 -36.55
C GLY A 10 -4.58 -22.82 -35.33
N LEU A 11 -5.92 -22.88 -35.30
CA LEU A 11 -6.71 -22.43 -34.16
C LEU A 11 -6.43 -23.27 -32.91
N ALA A 12 -6.35 -24.60 -33.04
CA ALA A 12 -6.04 -25.49 -31.92
C ALA A 12 -4.65 -25.21 -31.33
N VAL A 13 -3.64 -24.93 -32.17
CA VAL A 13 -2.30 -24.56 -31.72
C VAL A 13 -2.30 -23.21 -31.02
N LEU A 14 -3.02 -22.21 -31.55
CA LEU A 14 -3.14 -20.90 -30.90
C LEU A 14 -3.86 -20.97 -29.55
N VAL A 15 -4.93 -21.76 -29.45
CA VAL A 15 -5.65 -22.00 -28.19
C VAL A 15 -4.76 -22.74 -27.21
N PHE A 16 -4.00 -23.75 -27.66
CA PHE A 16 -3.05 -24.48 -26.82
C PHE A 16 -1.91 -23.58 -26.31
N LEU A 17 -1.34 -22.73 -27.17
CA LEU A 17 -0.31 -21.77 -26.80
C LEU A 17 -0.87 -20.68 -25.87
N ALA A 18 -2.09 -20.21 -26.09
CA ALA A 18 -2.77 -19.26 -25.21
C ALA A 18 -3.09 -19.89 -23.85
N ALA A 19 -3.54 -21.14 -23.81
CA ALA A 19 -3.80 -21.90 -22.59
C ALA A 19 -2.49 -22.18 -21.83
N ARG A 20 -1.40 -22.49 -22.54
CA ARG A 20 -0.06 -22.68 -21.95
C ARG A 20 0.46 -21.37 -21.39
N ARG A 21 0.35 -20.25 -22.13
CA ARG A 21 0.71 -18.91 -21.63
C ARG A 21 -0.12 -18.51 -20.41
N ARG A 22 -1.44 -18.79 -20.40
CA ARG A 22 -2.31 -18.54 -19.23
C ARG A 22 -1.92 -19.41 -18.04
N ARG A 23 -1.64 -20.71 -18.24
CA ARG A 23 -1.15 -21.62 -17.20
C ARG A 23 0.23 -21.21 -16.68
N SER A 24 1.15 -20.77 -17.53
CA SER A 24 2.46 -20.26 -17.10
C SER A 24 2.35 -18.96 -16.30
N ARG A 25 1.38 -18.09 -16.63
CA ARG A 25 1.06 -16.90 -15.82
C ARG A 25 0.40 -17.26 -14.49
N HIS A 26 -0.41 -18.33 -14.44
CA HIS A 26 -1.02 -18.84 -13.21
C HIS A 26 -0.11 -19.78 -12.40
N ALA A 27 0.99 -20.26 -12.97
CA ALA A 27 1.97 -21.11 -12.30
C ALA A 27 3.05 -20.28 -11.59
N HIS A 28 2.66 -19.18 -10.94
CA HIS A 28 3.36 -18.76 -9.73
C HIS A 28 3.06 -19.79 -8.65
N THR A 29 3.72 -20.93 -8.79
CA THR A 29 3.75 -21.99 -7.81
C THR A 29 4.42 -21.42 -6.58
N THR A 30 3.66 -21.30 -5.51
CA THR A 30 4.13 -21.15 -4.14
C THR A 30 5.00 -22.36 -3.80
N ARG A 31 6.25 -22.35 -4.26
CA ARG A 31 7.30 -23.10 -3.58
C ARG A 31 7.36 -22.51 -2.18
N PRO A 32 7.17 -23.30 -1.09
CA PRO A 32 7.34 -22.77 0.25
C PRO A 32 8.76 -22.21 0.33
N MET A 33 8.86 -20.89 0.37
CA MET A 33 10.13 -20.25 0.58
C MET A 33 10.51 -20.53 2.03
N PRO A 34 11.77 -20.93 2.30
CA PRO A 34 12.21 -21.12 3.66
C PRO A 34 12.08 -19.77 4.40
N THR A 35 11.18 -19.73 5.37
CA THR A 35 10.99 -18.57 6.24
C THR A 35 11.85 -18.75 7.47
N VAL A 36 12.66 -17.74 7.78
CA VAL A 36 13.47 -17.69 9.00
C VAL A 36 12.86 -16.67 9.94
N GLU A 37 12.49 -17.09 11.14
CA GLU A 37 12.00 -16.20 12.19
C GLU A 37 13.16 -15.66 13.02
N VAL A 38 13.18 -14.34 13.22
CA VAL A 38 14.22 -13.64 14.00
C VAL A 38 13.55 -13.02 15.22
N GLY A 39 13.74 -13.65 16.39
CA GLY A 39 13.21 -13.17 17.67
C GLY A 39 14.18 -12.30 18.47
N ASP A 40 15.47 -12.30 18.12
CA ASP A 40 16.50 -11.58 18.87
C ASP A 40 16.66 -10.13 18.33
N PRO A 41 16.55 -9.09 19.19
CA PRO A 41 16.64 -7.69 18.78
C PRO A 41 18.00 -7.29 18.17
N ASP A 42 19.10 -7.85 18.67
CA ASP A 42 20.44 -7.53 18.17
C ASP A 42 20.68 -8.17 16.80
N VAL A 43 20.19 -9.40 16.59
CA VAL A 43 20.15 -10.06 15.28
C VAL A 43 19.28 -9.24 14.33
N ALA A 44 18.07 -8.86 14.74
CA ALA A 44 17.17 -8.05 13.91
C ALA A 44 17.82 -6.71 13.51
N ARG A 45 18.48 -6.02 14.44
CA ARG A 45 19.20 -4.79 14.16
C ARG A 45 20.34 -5.01 13.15
N ARG A 46 21.13 -6.08 13.30
CA ARG A 46 22.20 -6.42 12.34
C ARG A 46 21.65 -6.67 10.94
N LEU A 47 20.55 -7.41 10.81
CA LEU A 47 19.93 -7.71 9.53
C LEU A 47 19.33 -6.45 8.87
N ILE A 48 18.55 -5.67 9.62
CA ILE A 48 17.81 -4.52 9.09
C ILE A 48 18.74 -3.32 8.81
N VAL A 49 19.72 -3.07 9.68
CA VAL A 49 20.60 -1.89 9.58
C VAL A 49 21.95 -2.23 8.96
N GLY A 50 22.59 -3.30 9.45
CA GLY A 50 23.92 -3.69 9.00
C GLY A 50 23.94 -4.38 7.64
N GLN A 51 22.84 -5.03 7.25
CA GLN A 51 22.71 -5.77 5.98
C GLN A 51 21.47 -5.32 5.20
N ALA A 52 21.12 -4.03 5.31
CA ALA A 52 19.92 -3.45 4.71
C ALA A 52 19.79 -3.79 3.21
N ASP A 53 20.86 -3.75 2.43
CA ASP A 53 20.80 -4.06 1.00
C ASP A 53 20.36 -5.50 0.69
N SER A 54 20.63 -6.46 1.60
CA SER A 54 20.22 -7.86 1.46
C SER A 54 18.80 -8.12 1.96
N PHE A 55 18.35 -7.38 2.99
CA PHE A 55 17.09 -7.66 3.70
C PHE A 55 15.98 -6.60 3.50
N SER A 56 16.21 -5.54 2.73
CA SER A 56 15.19 -4.50 2.48
C SER A 56 14.17 -4.87 1.41
N ASN A 57 14.41 -5.93 0.63
CA ASN A 57 13.45 -6.40 -0.35
C ASN A 57 12.32 -7.17 0.34
N HIS A 58 11.07 -6.78 0.08
CA HIS A 58 9.91 -7.57 0.48
C HIS A 58 9.70 -8.74 -0.49
N PRO A 59 9.24 -9.90 0.00
CA PRO A 59 8.71 -10.92 -0.89
C PRO A 59 7.53 -10.32 -1.69
N ASN A 60 7.45 -10.63 -2.98
CA ASN A 60 6.35 -10.13 -3.81
C ASN A 60 5.00 -10.45 -3.15
N PRO A 61 4.18 -9.43 -2.81
CA PRO A 61 2.94 -9.69 -2.11
C PRO A 61 2.02 -10.54 -3.01
N PRO A 62 1.39 -11.61 -2.49
CA PRO A 62 0.37 -12.36 -3.22
C PRO A 62 -0.83 -11.50 -3.63
N LEU A 63 -1.00 -10.37 -2.95
CA LEU A 63 -2.02 -9.37 -3.18
C LEU A 63 -1.34 -8.05 -3.54
N ALA A 64 -0.76 -7.97 -4.74
CA ALA A 64 -0.71 -6.67 -5.40
C ALA A 64 -2.18 -6.32 -5.69
N VAL A 65 -2.83 -5.60 -4.78
CA VAL A 65 -4.14 -5.02 -5.06
C VAL A 65 -3.89 -4.08 -6.23
N ASP A 66 -4.36 -4.49 -7.41
CA ASP A 66 -4.41 -3.64 -8.58
C ASP A 66 -5.49 -2.59 -8.29
N LEU A 67 -5.11 -1.55 -7.56
CA LEU A 67 -6.00 -0.45 -7.19
C LEU A 67 -6.41 0.35 -8.44
N ASP A 68 -5.65 0.22 -9.52
CA ASP A 68 -5.92 0.84 -10.81
C ASP A 68 -6.34 -0.22 -11.83
N THR A 69 -7.60 -0.65 -11.77
CA THR A 69 -8.23 -1.45 -12.83
C THR A 69 -8.05 -0.77 -14.20
N GLY A 70 -6.98 -1.13 -14.94
CA GLY A 70 -6.68 -0.59 -16.27
C GLY A 70 -5.44 0.32 -16.43
N HIS A 71 -4.59 0.51 -15.42
CA HIS A 71 -3.28 1.15 -15.58
C HIS A 71 -2.12 0.17 -15.32
N PRO A 72 -0.91 0.40 -15.87
CA PRO A 72 0.24 -0.41 -15.50
C PRO A 72 0.40 -0.40 -13.98
N LYS A 73 0.66 -1.57 -13.40
CA LYS A 73 0.85 -1.80 -11.96
C LYS A 73 1.65 -0.66 -11.34
N THR A 74 1.00 0.25 -10.62
CA THR A 74 1.68 1.35 -9.95
C THR A 74 2.51 0.78 -8.81
N GLU A 75 3.83 0.90 -8.91
CA GLU A 75 4.74 0.50 -7.85
C GLU A 75 4.65 1.53 -6.71
N SER A 76 4.26 1.08 -5.53
CA SER A 76 4.14 1.92 -4.34
C SER A 76 5.39 1.77 -3.48
N VAL A 77 5.55 2.64 -2.47
CA VAL A 77 6.67 2.55 -1.53
C VAL A 77 6.71 1.22 -0.76
N THR A 78 5.57 0.53 -0.68
CA THR A 78 5.42 -0.76 -0.01
C THR A 78 5.54 -1.96 -0.94
N SER A 79 5.56 -1.75 -2.27
CA SER A 79 5.60 -2.82 -3.27
C SER A 79 6.78 -2.73 -4.25
N ALA A 80 7.44 -1.57 -4.36
CA ALA A 80 8.61 -1.35 -5.21
C ALA A 80 9.88 -2.04 -4.65
N PRO A 81 10.62 -2.84 -5.44
CA PRO A 81 11.87 -3.44 -5.00
C PRO A 81 12.87 -2.41 -4.46
N CYS A 82 13.67 -2.78 -3.47
CA CYS A 82 14.67 -1.90 -2.89
C CYS A 82 15.76 -1.58 -3.94
N GLY A 83 15.70 -0.36 -4.47
CA GLY A 83 16.58 0.13 -5.52
C GLY A 83 16.51 1.65 -5.66
N PRO A 84 17.16 2.24 -6.69
CA PRO A 84 17.16 3.69 -6.91
C PRO A 84 15.76 4.30 -6.96
N TYR A 85 14.81 3.63 -7.63
CA TYR A 85 13.42 4.06 -7.70
C TYR A 85 12.75 4.14 -6.32
N TRP A 86 12.82 3.07 -5.52
CA TRP A 86 12.28 3.05 -4.16
C TRP A 86 12.92 4.11 -3.25
N ARG A 87 14.24 4.33 -3.37
CA ARG A 87 14.94 5.39 -2.64
C ARG A 87 14.43 6.78 -3.03
N ALA A 88 14.22 7.03 -4.32
CA ALA A 88 13.65 8.28 -4.82
C ALA A 88 12.22 8.49 -4.30
N LEU A 89 11.38 7.46 -4.35
CA LEU A 89 10.01 7.51 -3.82
C LEU A 89 9.99 7.85 -2.33
N ARG A 90 10.85 7.21 -1.52
CA ARG A 90 10.98 7.52 -0.09
C ARG A 90 11.50 8.93 0.17
N SER A 91 12.50 9.36 -0.60
CA SER A 91 13.05 10.72 -0.48
C SER A 91 11.98 11.77 -0.79
N ASN A 92 11.25 11.59 -1.90
CA ASN A 92 10.17 12.48 -2.33
C ASN A 92 9.03 12.53 -1.31
N LEU A 93 8.60 11.36 -0.82
CA LEU A 93 7.57 11.27 0.20
C LEU A 93 8.02 11.91 1.53
N THR A 94 9.30 11.75 1.90
CA THR A 94 9.85 12.39 3.09
C THR A 94 9.92 13.90 2.94
N ALA A 95 10.43 14.42 1.82
CA ALA A 95 10.58 15.85 1.59
C ALA A 95 9.22 16.59 1.48
N ASN A 96 8.24 15.96 0.83
CA ASN A 96 6.98 16.63 0.48
C ASN A 96 5.83 16.34 1.46
N VAL A 97 5.84 15.20 2.13
CA VAL A 97 4.72 14.78 2.99
C VAL A 97 5.16 14.58 4.44
N LEU A 98 6.21 13.78 4.68
CA LEU A 98 6.63 13.40 6.03
C LEU A 98 7.65 14.34 6.68
N HIS A 99 7.97 15.48 6.05
CA HIS A 99 8.93 16.41 6.61
C HIS A 99 8.39 16.99 7.92
N PRO A 100 9.17 17.06 9.02
CA PRO A 100 8.68 17.48 10.33
C PRO A 100 7.93 18.82 10.32
N SER A 101 8.39 19.80 9.55
CA SER A 101 7.71 21.10 9.42
C SER A 101 6.33 21.00 8.75
N ARG A 102 6.16 20.09 7.79
CA ARG A 102 4.89 19.85 7.09
C ARG A 102 3.94 19.02 7.93
N LEU A 103 4.44 17.98 8.60
CA LEU A 103 3.66 17.20 9.56
C LEU A 103 3.13 18.10 10.69
N GLY A 104 3.99 18.95 11.25
CA GLY A 104 3.62 19.92 12.28
C GLY A 104 2.50 20.86 11.83
N ARG A 105 2.56 21.36 10.58
CA ARG A 105 1.58 22.29 10.03
C ARG A 105 0.27 21.64 9.60
N LEU A 106 0.34 20.49 8.93
CA LEU A 106 -0.81 19.86 8.26
C LEU A 106 -1.50 18.83 9.16
N VAL A 107 -0.74 18.04 9.91
CA VAL A 107 -1.26 16.87 10.64
C VAL A 107 -1.66 17.22 12.07
N VAL A 108 -0.87 18.04 12.78
CA VAL A 108 -1.12 18.34 14.21
C VAL A 108 -2.51 18.96 14.46
N PRO A 109 -2.99 19.94 13.68
CA PRO A 109 -4.32 20.49 13.90
C PRO A 109 -5.43 19.45 13.72
N VAL A 110 -5.32 18.59 12.71
CA VAL A 110 -6.31 17.55 12.44
C VAL A 110 -6.25 16.43 13.46
N GLN A 111 -5.04 16.04 13.91
CA GLN A 111 -4.86 15.08 14.99
C GLN A 111 -5.51 15.58 16.29
N ARG A 112 -5.33 16.87 16.62
CA ARG A 112 -5.98 17.48 17.79
C ARG A 112 -7.51 17.42 17.65
N GLY A 113 -8.06 17.85 16.51
CA GLY A 113 -9.51 17.82 16.28
C GLY A 113 -10.10 16.40 16.32
N ALA A 114 -9.39 15.42 15.75
CA ALA A 114 -9.79 14.01 15.80
C ALA A 114 -9.78 13.45 17.23
N ALA A 115 -8.77 13.81 18.03
CA ALA A 115 -8.66 13.42 19.44
C ALA A 115 -9.75 14.07 20.31
N GLU A 116 -10.03 15.36 20.13
CA GLU A 116 -11.11 16.06 20.82
C GLU A 116 -12.48 15.45 20.50
N ALA A 117 -12.73 15.16 19.22
CA ALA A 117 -13.96 14.51 18.80
C ALA A 117 -14.09 13.08 19.37
N LEU A 118 -13.00 12.30 19.39
CA LEU A 118 -12.99 10.98 20.04
C LEU A 118 -13.37 11.07 21.53
N VAL A 119 -12.76 12.01 22.27
CA VAL A 119 -13.07 12.19 23.69
C VAL A 119 -14.53 12.63 23.90
N ALA A 120 -15.04 13.54 23.05
CA ALA A 120 -16.44 13.95 23.10
C ALA A 120 -17.39 12.78 22.83
N ASP A 121 -17.10 11.97 21.80
CA ASP A 121 -17.88 10.80 21.41
C ASP A 121 -17.93 9.79 22.58
N LEU A 122 -16.79 9.47 23.20
CA LEU A 122 -16.71 8.58 24.36
C LEU A 122 -17.47 9.14 25.57
N ARG A 123 -17.32 10.43 25.90
CA ARG A 123 -18.06 11.09 27.00
C ARG A 123 -19.57 11.13 26.75
N SER A 124 -20.00 11.18 25.49
CA SER A 124 -21.42 11.09 25.13
C SER A 124 -21.96 9.67 25.32
N ALA A 125 -21.15 8.66 24.99
CA ALA A 125 -21.52 7.25 25.11
C ALA A 125 -21.67 6.85 26.58
N THR A 126 -20.73 7.28 27.44
CA THR A 126 -20.81 7.01 28.89
C THR A 126 -22.03 7.65 29.54
N ARG A 127 -22.42 8.87 29.12
CA ARG A 127 -23.60 9.56 29.67
C ARG A 127 -24.93 8.95 29.22
N ARG A 128 -25.00 8.40 28.00
CA ARG A 128 -26.19 7.71 27.50
C ARG A 128 -26.40 6.35 28.14
N GLY A 129 -25.32 5.73 28.61
CA GLY A 129 -25.36 4.49 29.37
C GLY A 129 -25.50 4.72 30.87
N ALA A 130 -26.71 4.94 31.36
CA ALA A 130 -26.95 4.93 32.80
C ALA A 130 -26.63 3.53 33.36
N GLY A 131 -25.56 3.42 34.15
CA GLY A 131 -25.21 2.20 34.90
C GLY A 131 -24.31 1.18 34.18
N GLY A 132 -23.00 1.46 34.10
CA GLY A 132 -22.01 0.41 33.82
C GLY A 132 -21.89 -0.04 32.36
N VAL A 133 -22.19 0.83 31.39
CA VAL A 133 -22.08 0.47 29.97
C VAL A 133 -20.62 0.34 29.52
N VAL A 134 -20.30 -0.81 28.94
CA VAL A 134 -19.04 -1.06 28.21
C VAL A 134 -19.07 -0.29 26.90
N VAL A 135 -18.22 0.72 26.77
CA VAL A 135 -18.07 1.50 25.54
C VAL A 135 -17.01 0.83 24.65
N ALA A 136 -17.41 0.44 23.43
CA ALA A 136 -16.47 -0.10 22.44
C ALA A 136 -15.55 1.02 21.92
N VAL A 137 -14.35 1.12 22.51
CA VAL A 137 -13.34 2.13 22.13
C VAL A 137 -12.90 1.99 20.68
N ARG A 138 -12.88 0.76 20.17
CA ARG A 138 -12.45 0.42 18.81
C ARG A 138 -13.13 1.27 17.74
N ASP A 139 -14.45 1.44 17.82
CA ASP A 139 -15.21 2.11 16.76
C ASP A 139 -14.94 3.64 16.79
N GLY A 140 -14.77 4.20 17.98
CA GLY A 140 -14.32 5.58 18.15
C GLY A 140 -12.90 5.80 17.58
N VAL A 141 -11.98 4.87 17.85
CA VAL A 141 -10.61 4.94 17.32
C VAL A 141 -10.58 4.85 15.79
N TYR A 142 -11.36 3.94 15.19
CA TYR A 142 -11.47 3.87 13.73
C TYR A 142 -12.08 5.13 13.12
N ALA A 143 -13.10 5.70 13.76
CA ALA A 143 -13.66 6.97 13.32
C ALA A 143 -12.64 8.12 13.40
N ALA A 144 -11.85 8.19 14.48
CA ALA A 144 -10.79 9.17 14.64
C ALA A 144 -9.67 9.00 13.60
N GLN A 145 -9.25 7.76 13.33
CA GLN A 145 -8.30 7.44 12.26
C GLN A 145 -8.86 7.84 10.89
N GLY A 146 -10.14 7.55 10.62
CA GLY A 146 -10.81 7.96 9.39
C GLY A 146 -10.78 9.48 9.20
N ARG A 147 -11.05 10.26 10.26
CA ARG A 147 -10.94 11.73 10.25
C ARG A 147 -9.51 12.22 9.99
N LEU A 148 -8.51 11.53 10.56
CA LEU A 148 -7.09 11.84 10.33
C LEU A 148 -6.65 11.54 8.89
N MET A 149 -7.12 10.43 8.31
CA MET A 149 -6.79 10.01 6.95
C MET A 149 -7.58 10.77 5.88
N ALA A 150 -8.79 11.24 6.22
CA ALA A 150 -9.61 12.09 5.38
C ALA A 150 -9.13 13.55 5.36
N LEU A 151 -7.83 13.79 5.54
CA LEU A 151 -7.18 15.09 5.57
C LEU A 151 -7.40 15.84 4.23
N LYS A 152 -8.56 16.47 4.09
CA LYS A 152 -8.78 17.52 3.10
C LYS A 152 -8.22 18.79 3.75
N GLY A 153 -7.06 19.25 3.25
CA GLY A 153 -6.42 20.45 3.79
C GLY A 153 -7.42 21.62 3.89
N PRO A 154 -7.46 22.37 5.00
CA PRO A 154 -8.36 23.51 5.10
C PRO A 154 -7.85 24.62 4.17
N GLY A 155 -8.51 24.78 3.01
CA GLY A 155 -8.39 25.97 2.17
C GLY A 155 -7.70 25.86 0.82
N GLU A 156 -7.56 24.67 0.20
CA GLU A 156 -6.90 24.57 -1.13
C GLU A 156 -7.80 23.85 -2.17
N PRO A 157 -7.99 24.41 -3.38
CA PRO A 157 -8.68 23.74 -4.48
C PRO A 157 -7.85 22.55 -4.99
N ASP A 158 -8.51 21.44 -5.35
CA ASP A 158 -8.02 20.27 -6.09
C ASP A 158 -6.50 19.99 -6.07
N THR A 159 -5.91 19.96 -4.88
CA THR A 159 -4.50 19.64 -4.66
C THR A 159 -4.29 18.15 -4.38
N LEU A 160 -5.09 17.29 -5.01
CA LEU A 160 -4.71 15.88 -5.23
C LEU A 160 -3.96 15.69 -6.55
N ALA A 161 -3.89 16.73 -7.39
CA ALA A 161 -3.02 16.75 -8.57
C ALA A 161 -1.53 16.41 -8.29
N PRO A 162 -0.89 16.82 -7.16
CA PRO A 162 0.51 16.49 -6.93
C PRO A 162 0.73 15.08 -6.38
N LEU A 163 -0.31 14.36 -5.92
CA LEU A 163 -0.14 12.94 -5.55
C LEU A 163 0.02 12.07 -6.80
N ASN A 164 -0.68 12.37 -7.89
CA ASN A 164 -0.45 11.70 -9.18
C ASN A 164 0.94 12.00 -9.76
N GLN A 165 1.53 13.16 -9.44
CA GLN A 165 2.88 13.52 -9.87
C GLN A 165 3.99 12.95 -8.96
N LEU A 166 3.67 12.48 -7.75
CA LEU A 166 4.66 11.86 -6.86
C LEU A 166 5.00 10.42 -7.27
N PHE A 167 4.13 9.78 -8.07
CA PHE A 167 4.30 8.41 -8.59
C PHE A 167 4.75 8.35 -10.06
N LEU A 168 4.77 9.48 -10.77
CA LEU A 168 5.29 9.58 -12.13
C LEU A 168 6.70 10.16 -12.10
N VAL A 169 7.68 9.28 -11.89
CA VAL A 169 9.04 9.53 -12.38
C VAL A 169 8.97 9.33 -13.90
N PRO A 170 9.35 10.31 -14.74
CA PRO A 170 9.43 10.09 -16.18
C PRO A 170 10.39 8.93 -16.46
N ASP A 171 9.96 7.98 -17.29
CA ASP A 171 10.86 6.97 -17.85
C ASP A 171 11.95 7.71 -18.65
N ASP A 172 13.17 7.76 -18.12
CA ASP A 172 14.35 8.07 -18.92
C ASP A 172 14.71 6.81 -19.72
N ASN A 173 14.07 6.66 -20.89
CA ASN A 173 14.64 6.01 -22.07
C ASN A 173 13.97 6.46 -23.38
#